data_AF-A0A534BQR2-F1
#
_entry.id   AF-A0A534BQR2-F1
#
_cell.length_a   1.000
_cell.length_b   1.000
_cell.length_c   1.000
_cell.angle_alpha   90.00
_cell.angle_beta   90.00
_cell.angle_gamma   90.00
#
_symmetry.space_group_name_H-M   'P 1'
#
loop_
_entity.id
_entity.type
_entity.pdbx_description
1 polymer ?
#
loop_
_entity_poly.entity_id
_entity_poly.type
_entity_poly.pdbx_seq_one_letter_code
_entity_poly.pdbx_strand_id
1 'polypeptide(L)'
;MRAFAWFLGLCAAALFGVAVFAYPAWALLYPHFNFPFHRVGERIGMLALLVGFLALARYLGLADRRSLGYGLPRRAFLREMSLAVALGVASMAAAVGLMSVLGLLEWRSGAPVAGPALLRLIALRALSGLAVALIEESFLRGAMHSAIERESGTRAAVLLTALLYSVTHFFARYHIAPEHVTAHSGLELLAGTLQLLASP
;
A
#
# COMPACT_ATOMS: atom_id res chain seq x y z
N MET A 1 23.59 0.50 -1.96
CA MET A 1 22.77 1.33 -2.86
C MET A 1 22.16 2.46 -2.05
N ARG A 2 22.69 3.67 -2.18
CA ARG A 2 22.35 4.85 -1.38
C ARG A 2 20.88 5.24 -1.56
N ALA A 3 20.36 5.23 -2.78
CA ALA A 3 18.97 5.55 -3.07
C ALA A 3 18.00 4.63 -2.31
N PHE A 4 18.20 3.31 -2.41
CA PHE A 4 17.34 2.35 -1.69
C PHE A 4 17.41 2.53 -0.17
N ALA A 5 18.60 2.80 0.39
CA ALA A 5 18.76 3.05 1.82
C ALA A 5 17.95 4.27 2.29
N TRP A 6 17.83 5.33 1.48
CA TRP A 6 16.98 6.47 1.81
C TRP A 6 15.49 6.11 1.88
N PHE A 7 14.99 5.31 0.93
CA PHE A 7 13.60 4.85 0.96
C PHE A 7 13.33 3.89 2.13
N LEU A 8 14.27 2.99 2.45
CA LEU A 8 14.18 2.16 3.66
C LEU A 8 14.20 3.01 4.93
N GLY A 9 15.06 4.03 4.99
CA GLY A 9 15.10 4.99 6.10
C GLY A 9 13.79 5.76 6.25
N LEU A 10 13.15 6.14 5.14
CA LEU A 10 11.82 6.75 5.14
C LEU A 10 10.75 5.79 5.69
N CYS A 11 10.74 4.53 5.25
CA CYS A 11 9.83 3.52 5.79
C CYS A 11 10.06 3.29 7.29
N ALA A 12 11.32 3.17 7.72
CA ALA A 12 11.68 3.02 9.13
C ALA A 12 11.26 4.24 9.97
N ALA A 13 11.46 5.46 9.47
CA ALA A 13 11.01 6.68 10.12
C ALA A 13 9.49 6.75 10.24
N ALA A 14 8.75 6.29 9.23
CA ALA A 14 7.30 6.21 9.29
C ALA A 14 6.83 5.19 10.33
N LEU A 15 7.44 4.00 10.38
CA LEU A 15 7.15 2.99 11.39
C LEU A 15 7.48 3.49 12.80
N PHE A 16 8.59 4.20 12.97
CA PHE A 16 8.93 4.88 14.23
C PHE A 16 7.87 5.91 14.61
N GLY A 17 7.40 6.70 13.64
CA GLY A 17 6.27 7.62 13.84
C GLY A 17 5.01 6.89 14.34
N VAL A 18 4.68 5.72 13.78
CA VAL A 18 3.58 4.89 14.28
C VAL A 18 3.84 4.45 15.72
N ALA A 19 5.02 3.92 16.03
CA ALA A 19 5.36 3.46 17.37
C ALA A 19 5.18 4.54 18.45
N VAL A 20 5.57 5.77 18.13
CA VAL A 20 5.55 6.90 19.07
C VAL A 20 4.18 7.57 19.13
N PHE A 21 3.54 7.81 17.98
CA PHE A 21 2.36 8.66 17.90
C PHE A 21 1.02 7.90 17.86
N ALA A 22 1.00 6.59 17.62
CA ALA A 22 -0.26 5.83 17.55
C ALA A 22 -1.05 5.85 18.85
N TYR A 23 -0.38 5.61 19.99
CA TYR A 23 -1.03 5.67 21.31
C TYR A 23 -1.61 7.05 21.65
N PRO A 24 -0.84 8.16 21.66
CA PRO A 24 -1.38 9.46 22.04
C PRO A 24 -2.50 9.91 21.09
N ALA A 25 -2.36 9.66 19.78
CA ALA A 25 -3.42 9.98 18.82
C ALA A 25 -4.67 9.14 19.04
N TRP A 26 -4.53 7.84 19.34
CA TRP A 26 -5.67 6.99 19.64
C TRP A 26 -6.36 7.39 20.93
N ALA A 27 -5.62 7.68 22.00
CA ALA A 27 -6.19 8.13 23.28
C ALA A 27 -7.02 9.42 23.13
N LEU A 28 -6.62 10.33 22.25
CA LEU A 28 -7.36 11.55 21.92
C LEU A 28 -8.64 11.26 21.10
N LEU A 29 -8.56 10.35 20.12
CA LEU A 29 -9.63 10.12 19.13
C LEU A 29 -10.65 9.06 19.55
N TYR A 30 -10.23 8.04 20.31
CA TYR A 30 -11.06 6.90 20.66
C TYR A 30 -12.34 7.29 21.41
N PRO A 31 -12.33 8.19 22.41
CA PRO A 31 -13.56 8.58 23.14
C PRO A 31 -14.63 9.22 22.26
N HIS A 32 -14.24 9.79 21.12
CA HIS A 32 -15.12 10.57 20.25
C HIS A 32 -15.60 9.76 19.05
N PHE A 33 -14.76 8.85 18.53
CA PHE A 33 -14.98 8.19 17.25
C PHE A 33 -14.94 6.66 17.30
N ASN A 34 -14.53 6.06 18.42
CA ASN A 34 -14.40 4.61 18.61
C ASN A 34 -13.57 3.91 17.50
N PHE A 35 -12.53 4.59 16.99
CA PHE A 35 -11.68 4.02 15.95
C PHE A 35 -10.78 2.90 16.50
N PRO A 36 -10.62 1.77 15.76
CA PRO A 36 -9.65 0.76 16.12
C PRO A 36 -8.22 1.31 16.16
N PHE A 37 -7.39 0.81 17.08
CA PHE A 37 -6.01 1.25 17.27
C PHE A 37 -5.15 1.15 16.00
N HIS A 38 -5.19 -0.01 15.33
CA HIS A 38 -4.44 -0.25 14.09
C HIS A 38 -4.78 0.77 12.99
N ARG A 39 -6.05 1.20 12.87
CA ARG A 39 -6.47 2.19 11.88
C ARG A 39 -5.86 3.56 12.15
N VAL A 40 -5.74 3.96 13.42
CA VAL A 40 -5.05 5.22 13.78
C VAL A 40 -3.56 5.11 13.44
N GLY A 41 -2.93 3.98 13.77
CA GLY A 41 -1.54 3.69 13.39
C GLY A 41 -1.31 3.76 11.88
N GLU A 42 -2.16 3.13 11.06
CA GLU A 42 -2.11 3.21 9.60
C GLU A 42 -2.12 4.66 9.08
N ARG A 43 -3.01 5.50 9.63
CA ARG A 43 -3.15 6.90 9.19
C ARG A 43 -1.91 7.72 9.53
N ILE A 44 -1.33 7.49 10.70
CA ILE A 44 -0.05 8.13 11.09
C ILE A 44 1.08 7.67 10.17
N GLY A 45 1.18 6.37 9.90
CA GLY A 45 2.19 5.82 8.99
C GLY A 45 2.08 6.40 7.59
N MET A 46 0.87 6.48 7.03
CA MET A 46 0.63 7.10 5.73
C MET A 46 0.98 8.59 5.71
N LEU A 47 0.64 9.35 6.75
CA LEU A 47 1.00 10.76 6.85
C LEU A 47 2.52 10.96 6.93
N ALA A 48 3.20 10.16 7.76
CA ALA A 48 4.65 10.20 7.88
C ALA A 48 5.34 9.83 6.56
N LEU A 49 4.87 8.78 5.88
CA LEU A 49 5.34 8.40 4.54
C LEU A 49 5.10 9.52 3.53
N LEU A 50 3.91 10.14 3.52
CA LEU A 50 3.59 11.22 2.59
C LEU A 50 4.53 12.43 2.78
N VAL A 51 4.65 12.92 4.01
CA VAL A 51 5.50 14.08 4.33
C VAL A 51 6.96 13.77 4.02
N GLY A 52 7.45 12.62 4.48
CA GLY A 52 8.83 12.21 4.24
C GLY A 52 9.13 11.92 2.76
N PHE A 53 8.16 11.37 2.02
CA PHE A 53 8.27 11.19 0.57
C PHE A 53 8.38 12.52 -0.15
N LEU A 54 7.54 13.50 0.18
CA LEU A 54 7.58 14.83 -0.44
C LEU A 54 8.92 15.55 -0.19
N ALA A 55 9.53 15.35 0.98
CA ALA A 55 10.86 15.87 1.28
C ALA A 55 11.95 15.10 0.51
N LEU A 56 11.90 13.76 0.54
CA LEU A 56 12.90 12.90 -0.08
C LEU A 56 12.89 13.00 -1.60
N ALA A 57 11.72 13.06 -2.22
CA ALA A 57 11.57 13.22 -3.66
C ALA A 57 12.17 14.55 -4.16
N ARG A 58 12.06 15.63 -3.36
CA ARG A 58 12.74 16.89 -3.66
C ARG A 58 14.25 16.78 -3.48
N TYR A 59 14.69 16.21 -2.36
CA TYR A 59 16.10 16.03 -2.04
C TYR A 59 16.86 15.21 -3.10
N LEU A 60 16.24 14.14 -3.62
CA LEU A 60 16.84 13.26 -4.63
C LEU A 60 16.58 13.69 -6.08
N GLY A 61 15.88 14.81 -6.32
CA GLY A 61 15.55 15.27 -7.68
C GLY A 61 14.64 14.30 -8.44
N LEU A 62 13.61 13.80 -7.76
CA LEU A 62 12.60 12.85 -8.27
C LEU A 62 11.22 13.48 -8.43
N ALA A 63 11.07 14.77 -8.12
CA ALA A 63 9.79 15.49 -8.14
C ALA A 63 9.32 15.88 -9.57
N ASP A 64 9.95 15.33 -10.61
CA ASP A 64 9.55 15.55 -12.00
C ASP A 64 8.67 14.42 -12.54
N ARG A 65 7.90 14.75 -13.57
CA ARG A 65 6.91 13.85 -14.17
C ARG A 65 7.52 12.55 -14.71
N ARG A 66 8.78 12.58 -15.17
CA ARG A 66 9.45 11.38 -15.70
C ARG A 66 9.87 10.45 -14.56
N SER A 67 10.47 10.99 -13.51
CA SER A 67 10.85 10.23 -12.31
C SER A 67 9.65 9.61 -11.59
N LEU A 68 8.49 10.26 -11.63
CA LEU A 68 7.26 9.72 -11.03
C LEU A 68 6.55 8.68 -11.92
N GLY A 69 7.11 8.29 -13.07
CA GLY A 69 6.52 7.29 -13.96
C GLY A 69 5.47 7.82 -14.94
N TYR A 70 5.24 9.15 -14.97
CA TYR A 70 4.24 9.78 -15.83
C TYR A 70 4.82 10.41 -17.12
N GLY A 71 6.07 10.09 -17.47
CA GLY A 71 6.77 10.67 -18.62
C GLY A 71 6.25 10.26 -20.00
N LEU A 72 5.36 9.26 -20.07
CA LEU A 72 4.84 8.74 -21.33
C LEU A 72 3.82 9.69 -22.01
N PRO A 73 3.78 9.73 -23.37
CA PRO A 73 2.70 10.36 -24.10
C PRO A 73 1.34 9.74 -23.74
N ARG A 74 0.27 10.56 -23.70
CA ARG A 74 -1.08 10.13 -23.26
C ARG A 74 -1.58 8.87 -23.97
N ARG A 75 -1.36 8.74 -25.29
CA ARG A 75 -1.80 7.58 -26.06
C ARG A 75 -1.10 6.29 -25.64
N ALA A 76 0.22 6.35 -25.42
CA ALA A 76 1.00 5.21 -24.95
C ALA A 76 0.60 4.84 -23.52
N PHE A 77 0.46 5.85 -22.65
CA PHE A 77 0.01 5.64 -21.27
C PHE A 77 -1.35 4.92 -21.20
N LEU A 78 -2.35 5.39 -21.97
CA LEU A 78 -3.68 4.76 -21.99
C LEU A 78 -3.64 3.33 -22.54
N ARG A 79 -2.77 3.05 -23.52
CA ARG A 79 -2.61 1.71 -24.08
C ARG A 79 -1.99 0.75 -23.06
N GLU A 80 -0.89 1.14 -22.41
CA GLU A 80 -0.25 0.30 -21.40
C GLU A 80 -1.16 0.11 -20.18
N MET A 81 -1.86 1.16 -19.76
CA MET A 81 -2.85 1.10 -18.68
C MET A 81 -4.00 0.15 -19.02
N SER A 82 -4.59 0.23 -20.21
CA SER A 82 -5.69 -0.66 -20.61
C SER A 82 -5.24 -2.12 -20.74
N LEU A 83 -4.03 -2.34 -21.27
CA LEU A 83 -3.42 -3.68 -21.33
C LEU A 83 -3.20 -4.24 -19.91
N ALA A 84 -2.63 -3.45 -19.00
CA ALA A 84 -2.39 -3.86 -17.62
C ALA A 84 -3.70 -4.19 -16.88
N VAL A 85 -4.76 -3.38 -17.07
CA VAL A 85 -6.08 -3.67 -16.51
C VAL A 85 -6.66 -4.96 -17.09
N ALA A 86 -6.56 -5.17 -18.41
CA ALA A 86 -7.04 -6.40 -19.05
C ALA A 86 -6.31 -7.64 -18.52
N LEU A 87 -4.99 -7.57 -18.37
CA LEU A 87 -4.18 -8.63 -17.79
C LEU A 87 -4.51 -8.87 -16.31
N GLY A 88 -4.73 -7.81 -15.53
CA GLY A 88 -5.19 -7.89 -14.14
C GLY A 88 -6.55 -8.59 -14.01
N VAL A 89 -7.52 -8.22 -14.84
CA VAL A 89 -8.84 -8.88 -14.87
C VAL A 89 -8.70 -10.35 -15.30
N ALA A 90 -7.94 -10.63 -16.35
CA ALA A 90 -7.74 -11.99 -16.85
C ALA A 90 -7.07 -12.89 -15.81
N SER A 91 -6.02 -12.41 -15.15
CA SER A 91 -5.32 -13.15 -14.10
C SER A 91 -6.19 -13.41 -12.87
N MET A 92 -6.97 -12.42 -12.42
CA MET A 92 -7.92 -12.60 -11.32
C MET A 92 -9.06 -13.56 -11.69
N ALA A 93 -9.59 -13.47 -12.91
CA ALA A 93 -10.60 -14.40 -13.41
C ALA A 93 -10.05 -15.84 -13.48
N ALA A 94 -8.81 -16.02 -13.92
CA ALA A 94 -8.14 -17.32 -13.92
C ALA A 94 -7.97 -17.87 -12.50
N ALA A 95 -7.57 -17.04 -11.53
CA ALA A 95 -7.46 -17.45 -10.13
C ALA A 95 -8.82 -17.87 -9.54
N VAL A 96 -9.87 -17.07 -9.76
CA VAL A 96 -11.25 -17.40 -9.34
C VAL A 96 -11.74 -18.69 -10.01
N GLY A 97 -11.48 -18.86 -11.31
CA GLY A 97 -11.82 -20.07 -12.04
C GLY A 97 -11.12 -21.31 -11.46
N LEU A 98 -9.83 -21.22 -11.18
CA LEU A 98 -9.06 -22.30 -10.56
C LEU A 98 -9.60 -22.64 -9.16
N MET A 99 -9.84 -21.63 -8.32
CA MET A 99 -10.43 -21.83 -6.99
C MET A 99 -11.81 -22.50 -7.07
N SER A 100 -12.60 -22.17 -8.09
CA SER A 100 -13.92 -22.77 -8.31
C SER A 100 -13.83 -24.24 -8.72
N VAL A 101 -12.93 -24.58 -9.64
CA VAL A 101 -12.71 -25.97 -10.09
C VAL A 101 -12.15 -26.84 -8.96
N LEU A 102 -11.28 -26.28 -8.13
CA LEU A 102 -10.70 -26.96 -6.97
C LEU A 102 -11.67 -27.04 -5.77
N GLY A 103 -12.88 -26.47 -5.86
CA GLY A 103 -13.84 -26.44 -4.76
C GLY A 103 -13.42 -25.57 -3.58
N LEU A 104 -12.49 -24.65 -3.78
CA LEU A 104 -12.00 -23.70 -2.76
C LEU A 104 -12.89 -22.46 -2.61
N LEU A 105 -13.86 -22.29 -3.51
CA LEU A 105 -14.78 -21.15 -3.52
C LEU A 105 -16.22 -21.63 -3.31
N GLU A 106 -16.84 -21.20 -2.21
CA GLU A 106 -18.27 -21.37 -2.00
C GLU A 106 -19.05 -20.26 -2.74
N TRP A 107 -19.73 -20.64 -3.81
CA TRP A 107 -20.61 -19.75 -4.55
C TRP A 107 -21.87 -19.47 -3.74
N ARG A 108 -21.96 -18.26 -3.16
CA ARG A 108 -23.16 -17.82 -2.44
C ARG A 108 -24.27 -17.47 -3.42
N SER A 109 -25.44 -18.05 -3.22
CA SER A 109 -26.68 -17.79 -3.99
C SER A 109 -27.49 -16.58 -3.48
N GLY A 110 -27.02 -15.89 -2.43
CA GLY A 110 -27.73 -14.77 -1.80
C GLY A 110 -27.73 -13.49 -2.65
N ALA A 111 -28.93 -12.91 -2.79
CA ALA A 111 -29.30 -11.68 -3.51
C ALA A 111 -28.22 -11.09 -4.44
N PRO A 112 -28.36 -11.22 -5.77
CA PRO A 112 -27.43 -10.58 -6.68
C PRO A 112 -27.46 -9.08 -6.39
N VAL A 113 -26.30 -8.51 -6.10
CA VAL A 113 -26.11 -7.07 -6.27
C VAL A 113 -26.41 -6.82 -7.75
N ALA A 114 -27.62 -6.38 -8.06
CA ALA A 114 -28.15 -6.31 -9.42
C ALA A 114 -28.34 -4.86 -9.84
N GLY A 115 -28.18 -4.60 -11.14
CA GLY A 115 -28.45 -3.31 -11.75
C GLY A 115 -27.66 -2.14 -11.13
N PRO A 116 -28.32 -1.06 -10.67
CA PRO A 116 -27.64 0.15 -10.21
C PRO A 116 -26.70 -0.05 -9.01
N ALA A 117 -27.03 -0.99 -8.12
CA ALA A 117 -26.22 -1.27 -6.93
C ALA A 117 -24.85 -1.86 -7.31
N LEU A 118 -24.80 -2.70 -8.35
CA LEU A 118 -23.56 -3.31 -8.83
C LEU A 118 -22.68 -2.28 -9.51
N LEU A 119 -23.27 -1.45 -10.37
CA LEU A 119 -22.56 -0.35 -11.03
C LEU A 119 -21.97 0.61 -9.99
N ARG A 120 -22.74 0.96 -8.94
CA ARG A 120 -22.26 1.79 -7.84
C ARG A 120 -21.09 1.14 -7.10
N LEU A 121 -21.17 -0.16 -6.80
CA LEU A 121 -20.10 -0.91 -6.15
C LEU A 121 -18.83 -0.90 -7.02
N ILE A 122 -18.95 -1.24 -8.31
CA ILE A 122 -17.84 -1.24 -9.26
C ILE A 122 -17.19 0.14 -9.33
N ALA A 123 -18.00 1.19 -9.48
CA ALA A 123 -17.50 2.57 -9.56
C ALA A 123 -16.73 2.98 -8.28
N LEU A 124 -17.28 2.69 -7.09
CA LEU A 124 -16.62 3.00 -5.82
C LEU A 124 -15.31 2.24 -5.64
N ARG A 125 -15.29 0.95 -5.99
CA ARG A 125 -14.09 0.11 -5.87
C ARG A 125 -13.03 0.48 -6.90
N ALA A 126 -13.43 0.78 -8.13
CA ALA A 126 -12.52 1.27 -9.16
C ALA A 126 -11.89 2.62 -8.76
N LEU A 127 -12.69 3.56 -8.23
CA LEU A 127 -12.17 4.85 -7.75
C LEU A 127 -11.20 4.67 -6.58
N SER A 128 -11.54 3.82 -5.61
CA SER A 128 -10.63 3.49 -4.50
C SER A 128 -9.34 2.86 -5.00
N GLY A 129 -9.43 1.90 -5.94
CA GLY A 129 -8.27 1.24 -6.53
C GLY A 129 -7.38 2.20 -7.31
N LEU A 130 -7.97 3.11 -8.09
CA LEU A 130 -7.23 4.16 -8.81
C LEU A 130 -6.52 5.12 -7.85
N ALA A 131 -7.16 5.51 -6.75
CA ALA A 131 -6.55 6.39 -5.77
C ALA A 131 -5.34 5.74 -5.09
N VAL A 132 -5.48 4.47 -4.68
CA VAL A 132 -4.37 3.70 -4.09
C VAL A 132 -3.27 3.47 -5.12
N ALA A 133 -3.62 3.04 -6.34
CA ALA A 133 -2.67 2.82 -7.41
C ALA A 133 -1.89 4.09 -7.76
N LEU A 134 -2.52 5.28 -7.76
CA LEU A 134 -1.82 6.53 -8.01
C LEU A 134 -0.72 6.78 -6.96
N ILE A 135 -1.02 6.55 -5.69
CA ILE A 135 -0.08 6.74 -4.57
C ILE A 135 1.04 5.71 -4.63
N GLU A 136 0.68 4.42 -4.72
CA GLU A 136 1.63 3.32 -4.75
C GLU A 136 2.54 3.36 -5.97
N GLU A 137 1.97 3.62 -7.14
CA GLU A 137 2.74 3.71 -8.39
C GLU A 137 3.68 4.90 -8.37
N SER A 138 3.23 6.07 -7.89
CA SER A 138 4.09 7.27 -7.75
C SER A 138 5.28 7.02 -6.83
N PHE A 139 5.04 6.33 -5.70
CA PHE A 139 6.05 6.08 -4.68
C PHE A 139 7.02 4.97 -5.10
N LEU A 140 6.50 3.78 -5.40
CA LEU A 140 7.28 2.57 -5.63
C LEU A 140 7.85 2.52 -7.04
N ARG A 141 6.98 2.53 -8.06
CA ARG A 141 7.36 2.32 -9.46
C ARG A 141 7.79 3.60 -10.18
N GLY A 142 7.41 4.74 -9.63
CA GLY A 142 7.91 6.05 -10.00
C GLY A 142 9.21 6.34 -9.28
N ALA A 143 9.12 7.05 -8.15
CA ALA A 143 10.28 7.66 -7.52
C ALA A 143 11.33 6.64 -7.05
N MET A 144 10.92 5.60 -6.30
CA MET A 144 11.86 4.63 -5.75
C MET A 144 12.53 3.80 -6.85
N HIS A 145 11.74 3.26 -7.79
CA HIS A 145 12.27 2.53 -8.94
C HIS A 145 13.24 3.39 -9.75
N SER A 146 12.85 4.63 -10.12
CA SER A 146 13.71 5.53 -10.87
C SER A 146 15.02 5.84 -10.14
N ALA A 147 14.97 6.04 -8.82
CA ALA A 147 16.16 6.32 -8.04
C ALA A 147 17.12 5.13 -7.99
N ILE A 148 16.59 3.91 -7.79
CA ILE A 148 17.38 2.69 -7.77
C ILE A 148 17.93 2.38 -9.15
N GLU A 149 17.12 2.54 -10.20
CA GLU A 149 17.54 2.28 -11.58
C GLU A 149 18.72 3.16 -11.98
N ARG A 150 18.68 4.46 -11.64
CA ARG A 150 19.78 5.40 -11.89
C ARG A 150 21.10 4.98 -11.24
N GLU A 151 21.06 4.34 -10.07
CA GLU A 151 22.25 3.96 -9.31
C GLU A 151 22.72 2.52 -9.59
N SER A 152 21.79 1.61 -9.88
CA SER A 152 22.04 0.16 -9.77
C SER A 152 21.34 -0.66 -10.86
N GLY A 153 20.72 0.01 -11.83
CA GLY A 153 20.11 -0.60 -13.00
C GLY A 153 18.72 -1.19 -12.76
N THR A 154 18.04 -1.50 -13.87
CA THR A 154 16.62 -1.88 -13.89
C THR A 154 16.34 -3.16 -13.10
N ARG A 155 17.23 -4.17 -13.15
CA ARG A 155 17.04 -5.43 -12.41
C ARG A 155 16.94 -5.21 -10.90
N ALA A 156 17.85 -4.43 -10.34
CA ALA A 156 17.83 -4.08 -8.92
C ALA A 156 16.56 -3.28 -8.60
N ALA A 157 16.20 -2.32 -9.45
CA ALA A 157 14.99 -1.51 -9.28
C ALA A 157 13.71 -2.35 -9.27
N VAL A 158 13.59 -3.38 -10.12
CA VAL A 158 12.44 -4.30 -10.12
C VAL A 158 12.43 -5.17 -8.85
N LEU A 159 13.55 -5.82 -8.52
CA LEU A 159 13.58 -6.78 -7.42
C LEU A 159 13.37 -6.12 -6.06
N LEU A 160 14.01 -4.98 -5.82
CA LEU A 160 13.94 -4.30 -4.52
C LEU A 160 12.59 -3.63 -4.30
N THR A 161 11.97 -3.05 -5.34
CA THR A 161 10.63 -2.48 -5.21
C THR A 161 9.58 -3.56 -4.98
N ALA A 162 9.68 -4.70 -5.68
CA ALA A 162 8.80 -5.84 -5.47
C ALA A 162 8.93 -6.44 -4.07
N LEU A 163 10.17 -6.59 -3.56
CA LEU A 163 10.42 -7.08 -2.22
C LEU A 163 9.83 -6.13 -1.16
N LEU A 164 10.10 -4.83 -1.27
CA LEU A 164 9.55 -3.85 -0.33
C LEU A 164 8.01 -3.83 -0.38
N TYR A 165 7.43 -3.85 -1.58
CA TYR A 165 5.98 -3.91 -1.77
C TYR A 165 5.35 -5.14 -1.09
N SER A 166 6.00 -6.30 -1.19
CA SER A 166 5.53 -7.51 -0.52
C SER A 166 5.57 -7.35 1.01
N VAL A 167 6.67 -6.83 1.56
CA VAL A 167 6.80 -6.62 3.01
C VAL A 167 5.76 -5.63 3.55
N THR A 168 5.44 -4.56 2.83
CA THR A 168 4.46 -3.56 3.30
C THR A 168 3.05 -4.12 3.47
N HIS A 169 2.71 -5.24 2.80
CA HIS A 169 1.40 -5.88 2.92
C HIS A 169 1.19 -6.70 4.21
N PHE A 170 2.24 -6.90 5.00
CA PHE A 170 2.13 -7.48 6.35
C PHE A 170 1.77 -6.43 7.40
N PHE A 171 1.97 -5.15 7.11
CA PHE A 171 1.66 -4.07 8.03
C PHE A 171 0.16 -3.97 8.32
N ALA A 172 -0.18 -3.63 9.57
CA ALA A 172 -1.54 -3.47 10.07
C ALA A 172 -2.45 -4.71 10.02
N ARG A 173 -1.90 -5.90 9.78
CA ARG A 173 -2.63 -7.17 9.96
C ARG A 173 -2.73 -7.60 11.43
N TYR A 174 -1.86 -7.08 12.30
CA TYR A 174 -1.92 -7.33 13.74
C TYR A 174 -2.93 -6.40 14.41
N HIS A 175 -3.84 -6.97 15.19
CA HIS A 175 -4.96 -6.24 15.81
C HIS A 175 -4.84 -6.30 17.33
N ILE A 176 -4.85 -5.13 17.96
CA ILE A 176 -4.90 -4.98 19.42
C ILE A 176 -6.31 -4.54 19.78
N ALA A 177 -6.96 -5.30 20.67
CA ALA A 177 -8.28 -4.95 21.16
C ALA A 177 -8.23 -3.65 21.99
N PRO A 178 -9.23 -2.77 21.91
CA PRO A 178 -9.24 -1.48 22.61
C PRO A 178 -8.91 -1.56 24.11
N GLU A 179 -9.43 -2.59 24.79
CA GLU A 179 -9.22 -2.87 26.21
C GLU A 179 -7.77 -3.23 26.58
N HIS A 180 -6.95 -3.62 25.61
CA HIS A 180 -5.55 -3.97 25.79
C HIS A 180 -4.60 -2.89 25.27
N VAL A 181 -5.10 -1.74 24.82
CA VAL A 181 -4.25 -0.65 24.31
C VAL A 181 -3.54 0.04 25.48
N THR A 182 -2.22 0.00 25.45
CA THR A 182 -1.32 0.65 26.41
C THR A 182 -0.42 1.67 25.71
N ALA A 183 0.36 2.42 26.49
CA ALA A 183 1.37 3.34 25.96
C ALA A 183 2.42 2.65 25.07
N HIS A 184 2.63 1.34 25.24
CA HIS A 184 3.57 0.54 24.46
C HIS A 184 2.94 -0.12 23.23
N SER A 185 1.63 -0.01 23.04
CA SER A 185 0.94 -0.72 21.95
C SER A 185 1.36 -0.29 20.55
N GLY A 186 1.97 0.90 20.40
CA GLY A 186 2.64 1.28 19.16
C GLY A 186 3.81 0.35 18.80
N LEU A 187 4.62 -0.06 19.79
CA LEU A 187 5.71 -1.02 19.61
C LEU A 187 5.18 -2.44 19.43
N GLU A 188 4.14 -2.82 20.17
CA GLU A 188 3.48 -4.14 20.03
C GLU A 188 2.91 -4.32 18.62
N LEU A 189 2.32 -3.27 18.04
CA LEU A 189 1.82 -3.28 16.66
C LEU A 189 2.93 -3.57 15.64
N LEU A 190 4.11 -2.98 15.84
CA LEU A 190 5.28 -3.23 14.99
C LEU A 190 5.83 -4.65 15.20
N ALA A 191 5.96 -5.08 16.45
CA ALA A 191 6.44 -6.42 16.78
C ALA A 191 5.53 -7.51 16.18
N GLY A 192 4.21 -7.36 16.32
CA GLY A 192 3.24 -8.26 15.71
C GLY A 192 3.32 -8.27 14.18
N THR A 193 3.54 -7.11 13.56
CA THR A 193 3.78 -7.03 12.10
C THR A 193 5.03 -7.81 11.68
N LEU A 194 6.13 -7.68 12.42
CA LEU A 194 7.37 -8.41 12.14
C LEU A 194 7.23 -9.93 12.36
N GLN A 195 6.44 -10.32 13.36
CA GLN A 195 6.16 -11.74 13.61
C GLN A 195 5.36 -12.37 12.48
N LEU A 196 4.35 -11.67 11.94
CA LEU A 196 3.61 -12.11 10.76
C LEU A 196 4.52 -12.25 9.52
N LEU A 197 5.53 -11.39 9.39
CA LEU A 197 6.51 -11.52 8.31
C LEU A 197 7.39 -12.78 8.49
N ALA A 198 7.75 -13.13 9.73
CA ALA A 198 8.58 -14.29 10.04
C ALA A 198 7.80 -15.62 9.96
N SER A 199 6.47 -15.58 10.04
CA SER A 199 5.58 -16.75 9.96
C SER A 199 4.34 -16.40 9.13
N PRO A 200 4.51 -16.25 7.79
CA PRO A 200 3.52 -15.68 6.87
C PRO A 200 2.29 -16.56 6.61
#